data_AF-A0A257QR95-F1
#
_entry.id   AF-A0A257QR95-F1
#
_cell.length_a   1.000
_cell.length_b   1.000
_cell.length_c   1.000
_cell.angle_alpha   90.00
_cell.angle_beta   90.00
_cell.angle_gamma   90.00
#
_symmetry.space_group_name_H-M   'P 1'
#
loop_
_entity.id
_entity.type
_entity.pdbx_description
1 polymer ?
#
loop_
_entity_poly.entity_id
_entity_poly.type
_entity_poly.pdbx_seq_one_letter_code
_entity_poly.pdbx_strand_id
1 'polypeptide(L)'
;MAATPDRLDIGQPYPLGATWDGMGVNFAVFSAHAEKIELCLFDRSGRRELARLTLPECTNEVFHGYLPNALPGQLYGFRAHGPYQPEHGHRFNPFKLLLDPYARQIAGELRWTDALFGYRVGSPRADLSFDRRDSAAAMPKAVVPDGSLKWGDDRPPATAWRDSIIYEAHVRGFTKLREELPAHERGSFAGLADPYVIDHLVKLGITAIELLPVHAFVQDRFLLEKGLRNYWGYSTLAFFAPEPRYLSTGELNEMRVAVRRLHA
;
A
#
# COMPACT_ATOMS: atom_id res chain seq x y z
N MET A 1 17.52 19.83 -5.67
CA MET A 1 16.15 19.30 -5.81
C MET A 1 15.45 20.21 -6.80
N ALA A 2 14.84 19.67 -7.86
CA ALA A 2 14.01 20.49 -8.74
C ALA A 2 12.89 21.11 -7.89
N ALA A 3 12.57 22.39 -8.14
CA ALA A 3 11.46 23.05 -7.46
C ALA A 3 10.16 22.29 -7.79
N THR A 4 9.34 22.02 -6.77
CA THR A 4 8.00 21.47 -7.00
C THR A 4 7.18 22.51 -7.76
N PRO A 5 6.52 22.15 -8.88
CA PRO A 5 5.76 23.12 -9.66
C PRO A 5 4.55 23.63 -8.86
N ASP A 6 4.07 24.83 -9.20
CA ASP A 6 2.88 25.42 -8.58
C ASP A 6 1.57 24.74 -8.99
N ARG A 7 1.59 23.99 -10.11
CA ARG A 7 0.44 23.25 -10.66
C ARG A 7 0.87 21.96 -11.34
N LEU A 8 -0.06 21.01 -11.46
CA LEU A 8 0.12 19.79 -12.24
C LEU A 8 -0.27 20.04 -13.71
N ASP A 9 0.33 19.29 -14.61
CA ASP A 9 -0.16 19.14 -15.99
C ASP A 9 -1.41 18.24 -16.00
N ILE A 10 -2.15 18.23 -17.11
CA ILE A 10 -3.43 17.51 -17.23
C ILE A 10 -3.29 16.00 -16.92
N GLY A 11 -2.22 15.35 -17.38
CA GLY A 11 -2.04 13.91 -17.23
C GLY A 11 -3.08 13.09 -18.00
N GLN A 12 -3.33 11.86 -17.53
CA GLN A 12 -4.22 10.89 -18.16
C GLN A 12 -5.07 10.17 -17.10
N PRO A 13 -6.33 9.84 -17.39
CA PRO A 13 -7.21 9.11 -16.45
C PRO A 13 -6.80 7.66 -16.23
N TYR A 14 -5.93 7.09 -17.07
CA TYR A 14 -5.46 5.71 -16.95
C TYR A 14 -3.96 5.57 -17.21
N PRO A 15 -3.31 4.56 -16.62
CA PRO A 15 -3.87 3.63 -15.61
C PRO A 15 -4.10 4.32 -14.25
N LEU A 16 -4.94 3.70 -13.42
CA LEU A 16 -5.22 4.18 -12.06
C LEU A 16 -3.99 4.04 -11.14
N GLY A 17 -3.89 4.94 -10.17
CA GLY A 17 -2.77 5.09 -9.25
C GLY A 17 -1.66 6.00 -9.79
N ALA A 18 -0.50 5.95 -9.13
CA ALA A 18 0.71 6.63 -9.59
C ALA A 18 1.51 5.76 -10.58
N THR A 19 1.83 6.32 -11.75
CA THR A 19 2.60 5.66 -12.80
C THR A 19 3.74 6.55 -13.27
N TRP A 20 4.98 6.07 -13.12
CA TRP A 20 6.18 6.74 -13.60
C TRP A 20 6.49 6.31 -15.04
N ASP A 21 6.76 7.28 -15.92
CA ASP A 21 6.98 7.06 -17.36
C ASP A 21 8.41 7.36 -17.83
N GLY A 22 9.31 7.70 -16.91
CA GLY A 22 10.68 8.13 -17.20
C GLY A 22 10.89 9.64 -17.16
N MET A 23 9.85 10.43 -17.41
CA MET A 23 9.91 11.91 -17.40
C MET A 23 9.18 12.52 -16.22
N GLY A 24 8.27 11.78 -15.59
CA GLY A 24 7.48 12.26 -14.47
C GLY A 24 6.50 11.19 -13.99
N VAL A 25 5.50 11.61 -13.21
CA VAL A 25 4.52 10.70 -12.62
C VAL A 25 3.11 11.17 -12.98
N ASN A 26 2.36 10.29 -13.62
CA ASN A 26 0.91 10.43 -13.79
C ASN A 26 0.20 9.90 -12.54
N PHE A 27 -0.70 10.69 -11.96
CA PHE A 27 -1.58 10.28 -10.88
C PHE A 27 -3.01 10.23 -11.41
N ALA A 28 -3.73 9.14 -11.15
CA ALA A 28 -5.14 9.00 -11.49
C ALA A 28 -5.90 8.27 -10.36
N VAL A 29 -6.99 8.85 -9.87
CA VAL A 29 -7.78 8.27 -8.77
C VAL A 29 -9.26 8.47 -8.99
N PHE A 30 -10.03 7.40 -8.81
CA PHE A 30 -11.48 7.40 -8.97
C PHE A 30 -12.18 8.07 -7.78
N SER A 31 -13.17 8.92 -8.06
CA SER A 31 -14.18 9.36 -7.10
C SER A 31 -15.41 9.93 -7.81
N ALA A 32 -16.56 9.28 -7.69
CA ALA A 32 -17.82 9.75 -8.26
C ALA A 32 -18.42 10.99 -7.57
N HIS A 33 -18.00 11.29 -6.33
CA HIS A 33 -18.66 12.29 -5.48
C HIS A 33 -17.70 13.36 -4.92
N ALA A 34 -16.40 13.28 -5.23
CA ALA A 34 -15.48 14.34 -4.82
C ALA A 34 -15.75 15.61 -5.65
N GLU A 35 -15.72 16.76 -4.99
CA GLU A 35 -15.77 18.07 -5.64
C GLU A 35 -14.35 18.53 -6.04
N LYS A 36 -13.34 18.05 -5.33
CA LYS A 36 -11.92 18.33 -5.59
C LYS A 36 -11.04 17.27 -4.95
N ILE A 37 -9.97 16.88 -5.63
CA ILE A 37 -8.92 16.04 -5.06
C ILE A 37 -7.58 16.78 -5.12
N GLU A 38 -6.88 16.78 -4.00
CA GLU A 38 -5.54 17.35 -3.86
C GLU A 38 -4.50 16.24 -3.67
N LEU A 39 -3.47 16.24 -4.51
CA LEU A 39 -2.24 15.48 -4.34
C LEU A 39 -1.36 16.16 -3.28
N CYS A 40 -1.07 15.45 -2.20
CA CYS A 40 -0.14 15.88 -1.15
C CYS A 40 1.21 15.19 -1.35
N LEU A 41 2.27 15.96 -1.57
CA LEU A 41 3.64 15.46 -1.70
C LEU A 41 4.37 15.57 -0.38
N PHE A 42 5.17 14.56 -0.03
CA PHE A 42 5.93 14.53 1.23
C PHE A 42 7.43 14.42 0.98
N ASP A 43 8.19 14.83 1.99
CA ASP A 43 9.63 14.61 2.04
C ASP A 43 9.97 13.12 2.18
N ARG A 44 11.24 12.76 2.04
CA ARG A 44 11.69 11.35 2.13
C ARG A 44 11.37 10.70 3.48
N SER A 45 11.23 11.50 4.55
CA SER A 45 10.86 10.98 5.87
C SER A 45 9.36 10.71 6.01
N GLY A 46 8.54 11.22 5.09
CA GLY A 46 7.08 11.14 5.13
C GLY A 46 6.44 12.00 6.21
N ARG A 47 7.21 12.88 6.87
CA ARG A 47 6.77 13.70 8.01
C ARG A 47 6.36 15.10 7.60
N ARG A 48 6.99 15.68 6.57
CA ARG A 48 6.72 17.05 6.13
C ARG A 48 6.01 17.04 4.79
N GLU A 49 4.80 17.60 4.74
CA GLU A 49 4.11 17.92 3.47
C GLU A 49 4.93 19.03 2.77
N LEU A 50 5.42 18.73 1.57
CA LEU A 50 6.21 19.65 0.74
C LEU A 50 5.32 20.53 -0.13
N ALA A 51 4.25 19.96 -0.65
CA ALA A 51 3.33 20.65 -1.53
C ALA A 51 1.96 19.98 -1.51
N ARG A 52 0.95 20.76 -1.87
CA ARG A 52 -0.41 20.30 -2.09
C ARG A 52 -0.90 20.87 -3.42
N LEU A 53 -1.18 19.99 -4.37
CA LEU A 53 -1.51 20.35 -5.74
C LEU A 53 -2.88 19.78 -6.09
N THR A 54 -3.76 20.61 -6.65
CA THR A 54 -5.08 20.12 -7.09
C THR A 54 -4.92 19.28 -8.36
N LEU A 55 -5.59 18.13 -8.45
CA LEU A 55 -5.68 17.37 -9.69
C LEU A 55 -6.54 18.18 -10.69
N PRO A 56 -5.98 18.59 -11.83
CA PRO A 56 -6.59 19.62 -12.68
C PRO A 56 -7.82 19.15 -13.47
N GLU A 57 -7.90 17.86 -13.78
CA GLU A 57 -8.94 17.32 -14.66
C GLU A 57 -9.64 16.10 -14.06
N CYS A 58 -10.88 15.89 -14.47
CA CYS A 58 -11.69 14.73 -14.10
C CYS A 58 -12.41 14.17 -15.33
N THR A 59 -11.99 12.99 -15.78
CA THR A 59 -12.59 12.29 -16.93
C THR A 59 -13.26 11.03 -16.44
N ASN A 60 -14.57 10.86 -16.69
CA ASN A 60 -15.35 9.69 -16.25
C ASN A 60 -15.14 9.35 -14.76
N GLU A 61 -15.30 10.36 -13.88
CA GLU A 61 -15.16 10.22 -12.42
C GLU A 61 -13.74 9.87 -11.95
N VAL A 62 -12.75 9.95 -12.83
CA VAL A 62 -11.33 9.79 -12.49
C VAL A 62 -10.65 11.14 -12.49
N PHE A 63 -10.21 11.58 -11.32
CA PHE A 63 -9.38 12.76 -11.16
C PHE A 63 -7.94 12.41 -11.53
N HIS A 64 -7.30 13.25 -12.35
CA HIS A 64 -5.95 12.99 -12.81
C HIS A 64 -5.11 14.26 -12.96
N GLY A 65 -3.80 14.06 -12.93
CA GLY A 65 -2.79 15.10 -13.08
C GLY A 65 -1.39 14.51 -13.24
N TYR A 66 -0.51 15.24 -13.90
CA TYR A 66 0.86 14.81 -14.16
C TYR A 66 1.88 15.74 -13.49
N LEU A 67 2.83 15.13 -12.79
CA LEU A 67 3.92 15.81 -12.09
C LEU A 67 5.23 15.59 -12.85
N PRO A 68 5.71 16.58 -13.62
CA PRO A 68 6.97 16.45 -14.35
C PRO A 68 8.16 16.32 -13.41
N ASN A 69 9.16 15.56 -13.83
CA ASN A 69 10.42 15.29 -13.12
C ASN A 69 10.28 14.58 -11.76
N ALA A 70 9.08 14.14 -11.38
CA ALA A 70 8.92 13.25 -10.24
C ALA A 70 9.54 11.88 -10.55
N LEU A 71 10.12 11.27 -9.52
CA LEU A 71 10.86 10.00 -9.62
C LEU A 71 10.20 8.93 -8.74
N PRO A 72 10.48 7.64 -9.00
CA PRO A 72 10.16 6.57 -8.08
C PRO A 72 10.69 6.84 -6.67
N GLY A 73 9.95 6.41 -5.66
CA GLY A 73 10.22 6.72 -4.25
C GLY A 73 9.60 8.03 -3.74
N GLN A 74 8.99 8.85 -4.60
CA GLN A 74 8.24 10.03 -4.16
C GLN A 74 7.08 9.59 -3.25
N LEU A 75 7.02 10.16 -2.04
CA LEU A 75 5.95 9.90 -1.07
C LEU A 75 4.77 10.82 -1.33
N TYR A 76 3.56 10.27 -1.32
CA TYR A 76 2.35 11.03 -1.56
C TYR A 76 1.13 10.49 -0.80
N GLY A 77 0.05 11.26 -0.83
CA GLY A 77 -1.30 10.85 -0.46
C GLY A 77 -2.32 11.81 -1.06
N PHE A 78 -3.59 11.61 -0.77
CA PHE A 78 -4.67 12.45 -1.30
C PHE A 78 -5.46 13.13 -0.18
N ARG A 79 -6.04 14.29 -0.49
CA ARG A 79 -7.13 14.89 0.29
C ARG A 79 -8.33 15.10 -0.62
N ALA A 80 -9.46 14.51 -0.24
CA ALA A 80 -10.70 14.61 -1.00
C ALA A 80 -11.65 15.62 -0.33
N HIS A 81 -12.13 16.56 -1.13
CA HIS A 81 -13.16 17.52 -0.77
C HIS A 81 -14.49 17.09 -1.36
N GLY A 82 -15.58 17.42 -0.67
CA GLY A 82 -16.94 17.07 -1.08
C GLY A 82 -17.91 17.21 0.09
N PRO A 83 -19.15 16.75 -0.07
CA PRO A 83 -20.17 16.85 0.96
C PRO A 83 -19.82 16.04 2.22
N TYR A 84 -20.04 16.65 3.38
CA TYR A 84 -20.09 15.92 4.66
C TYR A 84 -21.55 15.87 5.12
N GLN A 85 -22.25 14.83 4.69
CA GLN A 85 -23.64 14.53 5.01
C GLN A 85 -23.73 13.06 5.46
N PRO A 86 -23.27 12.75 6.69
CA PRO A 86 -23.18 11.36 7.17
C PRO A 86 -24.51 10.60 7.11
N GLU A 87 -25.64 11.28 7.24
CA GLU A 87 -26.98 10.69 7.13
C GLU A 87 -27.28 10.16 5.71
N HIS A 88 -26.60 10.70 4.69
CA HIS A 88 -26.69 10.28 3.29
C HIS A 88 -25.45 9.49 2.84
N GLY A 89 -24.58 9.10 3.78
CA GLY A 89 -23.36 8.33 3.50
C GLY A 89 -22.16 9.17 2.99
N HIS A 90 -22.34 10.45 2.68
CA HIS A 90 -21.24 11.32 2.25
C HIS A 90 -20.36 11.73 3.44
N ARG A 91 -19.08 11.34 3.41
CA ARG A 91 -18.13 11.52 4.53
C ARG A 91 -16.81 12.17 4.10
N PHE A 92 -16.86 13.07 3.11
CA PHE A 92 -15.67 13.79 2.67
C PHE A 92 -15.10 14.65 3.78
N ASN A 93 -13.81 14.48 4.07
CA ASN A 93 -13.12 15.26 5.09
C ASN A 93 -11.68 15.54 4.63
N PRO A 94 -11.40 16.74 4.08
CA PRO A 94 -10.07 17.06 3.54
C PRO A 94 -8.99 17.20 4.63
N PHE A 95 -9.36 17.25 5.91
CA PHE A 95 -8.38 17.21 7.01
C PHE A 95 -7.78 15.81 7.18
N LYS A 96 -8.39 14.76 6.60
CA LYS A 96 -7.88 13.40 6.65
C LYS A 96 -7.05 13.12 5.39
N LEU A 97 -5.78 12.79 5.59
CA LEU A 97 -4.93 12.27 4.53
C LEU A 97 -5.39 10.86 4.17
N LEU A 98 -5.67 10.64 2.89
CA LEU A 98 -6.09 9.37 2.32
C LEU A 98 -4.89 8.71 1.64
N LEU A 99 -4.83 7.38 1.76
CA LEU A 99 -3.93 6.56 0.97
C LEU A 99 -4.52 6.39 -0.44
N ASP A 100 -3.67 6.34 -1.46
CA ASP A 100 -4.11 5.95 -2.79
C ASP A 100 -4.61 4.50 -2.78
N PRO A 101 -5.87 4.22 -3.14
CA PRO A 101 -6.39 2.85 -3.19
C PRO A 101 -5.63 1.95 -4.19
N TYR A 102 -4.91 2.55 -5.16
CA TYR A 102 -4.06 1.88 -6.15
C TYR A 102 -2.57 1.92 -5.78
N ALA A 103 -2.23 2.30 -4.54
CA ALA A 103 -0.85 2.31 -4.07
C ALA A 103 -0.22 0.92 -4.17
N ARG A 104 0.90 0.83 -4.91
CA ARG A 104 1.68 -0.41 -5.07
C ARG A 104 2.75 -0.60 -3.99
N GLN A 105 3.00 0.43 -3.20
CA GLN A 105 3.93 0.41 -2.07
C GLN A 105 3.52 1.47 -1.06
N ILE A 106 3.74 1.18 0.23
CA ILE A 106 3.43 2.05 1.35
C ILE A 106 4.71 2.30 2.18
N ALA A 107 4.88 3.53 2.63
CA ALA A 107 5.97 3.92 3.53
C ALA A 107 5.44 4.43 4.87
N GLY A 108 6.07 3.97 5.96
CA GLY A 108 5.73 4.31 7.33
C GLY A 108 4.67 3.40 7.94
N GLU A 109 4.38 3.62 9.22
CA GLU A 109 3.39 2.87 9.98
C GLU A 109 2.18 3.76 10.31
N LEU A 110 1.00 3.15 10.34
CA LEU A 110 -0.20 3.80 10.87
C LEU A 110 -0.04 3.97 12.38
N ARG A 111 -0.15 5.22 12.85
CA ARG A 111 -0.08 5.56 14.28
C ARG A 111 -1.46 5.93 14.78
N TRP A 112 -2.04 5.09 15.64
CA TRP A 112 -3.38 5.36 16.14
C TRP A 112 -3.45 6.66 16.94
N THR A 113 -4.36 7.52 16.51
CA THR A 113 -4.77 8.75 17.18
C THR A 113 -6.19 9.06 16.75
N ASP A 114 -6.94 9.78 17.58
CA ASP A 114 -8.31 10.17 17.26
C ASP A 114 -8.38 11.10 16.04
N ALA A 115 -7.27 11.74 15.65
CA ALA A 115 -7.20 12.53 14.42
C ALA A 115 -7.40 11.69 13.14
N LEU A 116 -7.21 10.37 13.18
CA LEU A 116 -7.49 9.48 12.05
C LEU A 116 -8.99 9.36 11.74
N PHE A 117 -9.86 9.69 12.70
CA PHE A 117 -11.30 9.60 12.52
C PHE A 117 -11.84 10.88 11.86
N GLY A 118 -12.73 10.71 10.88
CA GLY A 118 -13.45 11.81 10.21
C GLY A 118 -14.39 12.59 11.14
N TYR A 119 -14.72 11.99 12.29
CA TYR A 119 -15.60 12.51 13.33
C TYR A 119 -14.87 12.61 14.67
N ARG A 120 -15.43 13.38 15.61
CA ARG A 120 -14.84 13.58 16.93
C ARG A 120 -15.17 12.39 17.82
N VAL A 121 -14.16 11.57 18.12
CA VAL A 121 -14.26 10.47 19.09
C VAL A 121 -14.78 11.03 20.44
N GLY A 122 -15.78 10.36 21.02
CA GLY A 122 -16.44 10.80 22.26
C GLY A 122 -17.47 11.92 22.11
N SER A 123 -17.75 12.40 20.89
CA SER A 123 -18.84 13.36 20.67
C SER A 123 -20.20 12.73 21.00
N PRO A 124 -21.14 13.47 21.62
CA PRO A 124 -22.52 13.01 21.77
C PRO A 124 -23.23 12.82 20.43
N ARG A 125 -22.73 13.46 19.35
CA ARG A 125 -23.19 13.26 17.97
C ARG A 125 -22.50 12.09 17.28
N ALA A 126 -21.64 11.34 17.97
CA ALA A 126 -20.90 10.19 17.44
C ALA A 126 -20.28 10.48 16.05
N ASP A 127 -20.53 9.61 15.09
CA ASP A 127 -20.03 9.65 13.71
C ASP A 127 -20.72 10.69 12.81
N LEU A 128 -21.72 11.42 13.33
CA LEU A 128 -22.33 12.58 12.68
C LEU A 128 -21.54 13.87 12.94
N SER A 129 -20.60 13.85 13.89
CA SER A 129 -19.76 15.01 14.20
C SER A 129 -18.62 15.18 13.18
N PHE A 130 -18.11 16.40 13.00
CA PHE A 130 -17.01 16.67 12.06
C PHE A 130 -15.71 17.02 12.79
N ASP A 131 -14.63 16.29 12.48
CA ASP A 131 -13.30 16.48 13.05
C ASP A 131 -12.35 17.18 12.05
N ARG A 132 -11.74 18.29 12.47
CA ARG A 132 -10.85 19.13 11.65
C ARG A 132 -9.36 18.92 11.92
N ARG A 133 -8.97 17.97 12.77
CA ARG A 133 -7.56 17.68 13.06
C ARG A 133 -6.92 17.01 11.85
N ASP A 134 -5.73 17.45 11.50
CA ASP A 134 -4.96 16.84 10.41
C ASP A 134 -4.49 15.43 10.79
N SER A 135 -4.72 14.45 9.93
CA SER A 135 -4.31 13.06 10.13
C SER A 135 -2.96 12.71 9.50
N ALA A 136 -2.35 13.61 8.72
CA ALA A 136 -1.18 13.31 7.88
C ALA A 136 0.01 12.75 8.65
N ALA A 137 0.27 13.20 9.88
CA ALA A 137 1.37 12.71 10.72
C ALA A 137 1.18 11.26 11.22
N ALA A 138 -0.06 10.77 11.18
CA ALA A 138 -0.45 9.46 11.70
C ALA A 138 -0.74 8.43 10.58
N MET A 139 -0.95 8.89 9.35
CA MET A 139 -1.18 8.04 8.19
C MET A 139 0.12 7.65 7.49
N PRO A 140 0.28 6.39 7.05
CA PRO A 140 1.36 6.04 6.15
C PRO A 140 1.17 6.72 4.78
N LYS A 141 2.23 6.76 3.97
CA LYS A 141 2.22 7.42 2.66
C LYS A 141 2.26 6.38 1.55
N ALA A 142 1.59 6.65 0.44
CA ALA A 142 1.80 5.90 -0.79
C ALA A 142 3.19 6.26 -1.35
N VAL A 143 3.81 5.31 -2.05
CA VAL A 143 5.11 5.49 -2.70
C VAL A 143 4.91 5.33 -4.20
N VAL A 144 5.47 6.26 -4.99
CA VAL A 144 5.56 6.06 -6.44
C VAL A 144 6.47 4.84 -6.69
N PRO A 145 5.95 3.75 -7.28
CA PRO A 145 6.70 2.51 -7.39
C PRO A 145 7.78 2.61 -8.47
N ASP A 146 8.87 1.87 -8.27
CA ASP A 146 9.80 1.57 -9.35
C ASP A 146 9.28 0.36 -10.16
N GLY A 147 9.04 0.56 -11.45
CA GLY A 147 8.56 -0.46 -12.38
C GLY A 147 9.67 -1.27 -13.05
N SER A 148 10.93 -1.07 -12.69
CA SER A 148 12.09 -1.54 -13.47
C SER A 148 12.37 -3.04 -13.47
N LEU A 149 11.75 -3.84 -12.58
CA LEU A 149 12.06 -5.28 -12.48
C LEU A 149 11.61 -6.05 -13.74
N LYS A 150 12.57 -6.75 -14.36
CA LYS A 150 12.32 -7.66 -15.48
C LYS A 150 12.20 -9.11 -14.97
N TRP A 151 11.13 -9.79 -15.35
CA TRP A 151 10.87 -11.19 -14.98
C TRP A 151 11.79 -12.20 -15.70
N GLY A 152 12.39 -11.81 -16.82
CA GLY A 152 13.23 -12.72 -17.63
C GLY A 152 12.37 -13.83 -18.24
N ASP A 153 12.86 -15.07 -18.16
CA ASP A 153 12.21 -16.25 -18.75
C ASP A 153 11.22 -16.97 -17.80
N ASP A 154 10.86 -16.35 -16.67
CA ASP A 154 9.90 -16.91 -15.71
C ASP A 154 8.55 -17.21 -16.39
N ARG A 155 7.97 -18.37 -16.06
CA ARG A 155 6.66 -18.81 -16.57
C ARG A 155 5.85 -19.40 -15.42
N PRO A 156 4.53 -19.21 -15.40
CA PRO A 156 3.68 -19.84 -14.40
C PRO A 156 3.81 -21.37 -14.52
N PRO A 157 4.05 -22.11 -13.40
CA PRO A 157 4.15 -23.58 -13.42
C PRO A 157 2.90 -24.27 -13.97
N ALA A 158 1.73 -23.65 -13.79
CA ALA A 158 0.45 -24.10 -14.35
C ALA A 158 0.09 -25.57 -14.05
N THR A 159 0.44 -26.05 -12.84
CA THR A 159 0.06 -27.38 -12.36
C THR A 159 -1.44 -27.60 -12.51
N ALA A 160 -1.84 -28.71 -13.12
CA ALA A 160 -3.26 -29.02 -13.29
C ALA A 160 -3.95 -29.22 -11.93
N TRP A 161 -5.21 -28.80 -11.83
CA TRP A 161 -5.99 -28.88 -10.58
C TRP A 161 -6.06 -30.27 -9.98
N ARG A 162 -6.20 -31.32 -10.81
CA ARG A 162 -6.24 -32.71 -10.35
C ARG A 162 -4.91 -33.20 -9.76
N ASP A 163 -3.82 -32.52 -10.12
CA ASP A 163 -2.45 -32.83 -9.70
C ASP A 163 -1.99 -31.86 -8.59
N SER A 164 -2.89 -30.97 -8.13
CA SER A 164 -2.56 -29.92 -7.17
C SER A 164 -2.64 -30.40 -5.72
N ILE A 165 -1.58 -30.13 -4.97
CA ILE A 165 -1.51 -30.29 -3.50
C ILE A 165 -1.20 -28.91 -2.92
N ILE A 166 -2.19 -28.32 -2.28
CA ILE A 166 -2.14 -26.97 -1.71
C ILE A 166 -1.59 -27.04 -0.28
N TYR A 167 -0.63 -26.17 0.02
CA TYR A 167 -0.04 -26.00 1.33
C TYR A 167 -0.28 -24.58 1.85
N GLU A 168 -1.19 -24.42 2.81
CA GLU A 168 -1.45 -23.13 3.44
C GLU A 168 -0.29 -22.75 4.38
N ALA A 169 0.25 -21.53 4.23
CA ALA A 169 1.35 -21.05 5.03
C ALA A 169 1.22 -19.56 5.37
N HIS A 170 1.71 -19.20 6.56
CA HIS A 170 1.88 -17.80 6.94
C HIS A 170 3.33 -17.36 6.66
N VAL A 171 3.53 -16.34 5.81
CA VAL A 171 4.87 -15.83 5.41
C VAL A 171 5.81 -15.67 6.60
N ARG A 172 5.36 -14.96 7.65
CA ARG A 172 6.12 -14.81 8.89
C ARG A 172 6.38 -16.13 9.61
N GLY A 173 5.33 -16.82 10.05
CA GLY A 173 5.46 -18.01 10.91
C GLY A 173 6.27 -19.14 10.29
N PHE A 174 6.19 -19.31 8.97
CA PHE A 174 6.81 -20.41 8.26
C PHE A 174 8.34 -20.46 8.43
N THR A 175 8.99 -19.29 8.46
CA THR A 175 10.44 -19.18 8.52
C THR A 175 10.96 -18.44 9.75
N LYS A 176 10.11 -17.93 10.64
CA LYS A 176 10.55 -17.02 11.72
C LYS A 176 11.57 -17.63 12.68
N LEU A 177 11.46 -18.94 12.94
CA LEU A 177 12.31 -19.67 13.89
C LEU A 177 13.35 -20.58 13.20
N ARG A 178 13.52 -20.46 11.86
CA ARG A 178 14.49 -21.26 11.11
C ARG A 178 15.88 -20.66 11.25
N GLU A 179 16.76 -21.33 11.99
CA GLU A 179 18.10 -20.83 12.31
C GLU A 179 19.06 -20.89 11.11
N GLU A 180 18.74 -21.72 10.13
CA GLU A 180 19.45 -21.89 8.86
C GLU A 180 19.43 -20.61 8.00
N LEU A 181 18.42 -19.76 8.19
CA LEU A 181 18.26 -18.51 7.45
C LEU A 181 18.96 -17.34 8.15
N PRO A 182 19.46 -16.34 7.40
CA PRO A 182 19.91 -15.07 7.96
C PRO A 182 18.82 -14.42 8.83
N ALA A 183 19.19 -13.94 10.01
CA ALA A 183 18.23 -13.43 11.00
C ALA A 183 17.29 -12.32 10.48
N HIS A 184 17.76 -11.52 9.52
CA HIS A 184 16.99 -10.42 8.92
C HIS A 184 15.97 -10.88 7.85
N GLU A 185 16.11 -12.09 7.30
CA GLU A 185 15.20 -12.67 6.30
C GLU A 185 14.13 -13.58 6.93
N ARG A 186 14.32 -13.98 8.19
CA ARG A 186 13.38 -14.86 8.91
C ARG A 186 12.00 -14.22 9.05
N GLY A 187 11.02 -14.87 8.43
CA GLY A 187 9.63 -14.44 8.40
C GLY A 187 9.31 -13.37 7.36
N SER A 188 10.10 -13.30 6.29
CA SER A 188 9.90 -12.41 5.13
C SER A 188 9.75 -13.20 3.82
N PHE A 189 9.47 -12.50 2.73
CA PHE A 189 9.47 -13.10 1.39
C PHE A 189 10.86 -13.59 0.97
N ALA A 190 11.93 -12.88 1.34
CA ALA A 190 13.30 -13.35 1.14
C ALA A 190 13.53 -14.71 1.81
N GLY A 191 13.07 -14.88 3.06
CA GLY A 191 13.18 -16.16 3.76
C GLY A 191 12.33 -17.26 3.12
N LEU A 192 11.14 -16.93 2.59
CA LEU A 192 10.34 -17.88 1.81
C LEU A 192 11.04 -18.32 0.52
N ALA A 193 11.83 -17.43 -0.07
CA ALA A 193 12.57 -17.64 -1.31
C ALA A 193 13.96 -18.30 -1.09
N ASP A 194 14.27 -18.68 0.14
CA ASP A 194 15.56 -19.29 0.47
C ASP A 194 15.64 -20.74 -0.08
N PRO A 195 16.78 -21.15 -0.66
CA PRO A 195 16.94 -22.50 -1.20
C PRO A 195 16.64 -23.63 -0.21
N TYR A 196 16.92 -23.45 1.09
CA TYR A 196 16.60 -24.44 2.12
C TYR A 196 15.08 -24.63 2.26
N VAL A 197 14.34 -23.51 2.21
CA VAL A 197 12.89 -23.51 2.32
C VAL A 197 12.24 -24.11 1.07
N ILE A 198 12.74 -23.77 -0.11
CA ILE A 198 12.26 -24.34 -1.38
C ILE A 198 12.54 -25.84 -1.44
N ASP A 199 13.75 -26.29 -1.10
CA ASP A 199 14.10 -27.71 -1.03
C ASP A 199 13.19 -28.49 -0.06
N HIS A 200 12.85 -27.88 1.10
CA HIS A 200 11.88 -28.46 2.03
C HIS A 200 10.49 -28.64 1.39
N LEU A 201 9.97 -27.61 0.71
CA LEU A 201 8.66 -27.67 0.04
C LEU A 201 8.64 -28.73 -1.09
N VAL A 202 9.70 -28.77 -1.90
CA VAL A 202 9.87 -29.77 -2.97
C VAL A 202 9.93 -31.18 -2.39
N LYS A 203 10.71 -31.41 -1.32
CA LYS A 203 10.79 -32.71 -0.63
C LYS A 203 9.46 -33.13 0.00
N LEU A 204 8.66 -32.18 0.48
CA LEU A 204 7.33 -32.45 1.01
C LEU A 204 6.36 -32.89 -0.12
N GLY A 205 6.64 -32.53 -1.37
CA GLY A 205 5.86 -32.94 -2.54
C GLY A 205 4.63 -32.07 -2.81
N ILE A 206 4.57 -30.86 -2.24
CA ILE A 206 3.48 -29.90 -2.50
C ILE A 206 3.68 -29.23 -3.86
N THR A 207 2.60 -28.77 -4.47
CA THR A 207 2.66 -28.16 -5.82
C THR A 207 2.26 -26.69 -5.82
N ALA A 208 1.54 -26.23 -4.79
CA ALA A 208 1.10 -24.86 -4.65
C ALA A 208 1.19 -24.45 -3.18
N ILE A 209 1.80 -23.29 -2.92
CA ILE A 209 1.76 -22.66 -1.61
C ILE A 209 0.66 -21.59 -1.61
N GLU A 210 -0.26 -21.69 -0.64
CA GLU A 210 -1.31 -20.71 -0.44
C GLU A 210 -0.93 -19.83 0.76
N LEU A 211 -0.67 -18.56 0.50
CA LEU A 211 -0.24 -17.64 1.55
C LEU A 211 -1.44 -16.99 2.23
N LEU A 212 -1.43 -16.96 3.55
CA LEU A 212 -2.28 -16.06 4.33
C LEU A 212 -2.08 -14.59 3.85
N PRO A 213 -3.04 -13.69 4.13
CA PRO A 213 -3.07 -12.33 3.59
C PRO A 213 -1.71 -11.63 3.52
N VAL A 214 -1.31 -11.29 2.28
CA VAL A 214 -0.05 -10.61 1.98
C VAL A 214 -0.21 -9.14 1.61
N HIS A 215 -1.45 -8.66 1.43
CA HIS A 215 -1.72 -7.23 1.23
C HIS A 215 -1.30 -6.44 2.46
N ALA A 216 -0.86 -5.19 2.30
CA ALA A 216 -0.63 -4.32 3.44
C ALA A 216 -1.90 -4.17 4.29
N PHE A 217 -1.78 -4.39 5.60
CA PHE A 217 -2.94 -4.48 6.49
C PHE A 217 -2.76 -3.67 7.78
N VAL A 218 -3.88 -3.31 8.39
CA VAL A 218 -3.90 -2.51 9.61
C VAL A 218 -3.68 -3.39 10.83
N GLN A 219 -2.97 -2.86 11.82
CA GLN A 219 -3.00 -3.39 13.19
C GLN A 219 -4.14 -2.73 13.93
N ASP A 220 -5.24 -3.43 14.19
CA ASP A 220 -6.44 -2.86 14.77
C ASP A 220 -6.18 -2.19 16.13
N ARG A 221 -6.74 -1.00 16.34
CA ARG A 221 -6.52 -0.19 17.56
C ARG A 221 -6.76 -1.00 18.84
N PHE A 222 -7.87 -1.73 18.89
CA PHE A 222 -8.26 -2.51 20.07
C PHE A 222 -7.30 -3.66 20.38
N LEU A 223 -6.59 -4.20 19.38
CA LEU A 223 -5.56 -5.21 19.59
C LEU A 223 -4.32 -4.57 20.20
N LEU A 224 -3.87 -3.45 19.62
CA LEU A 224 -2.69 -2.73 20.12
C LEU A 224 -2.87 -2.23 21.55
N GLU A 225 -4.06 -1.73 21.91
CA GLU A 225 -4.41 -1.32 23.27
C GLU A 225 -4.33 -2.49 24.28
N LYS A 226 -4.45 -3.73 23.81
CA LYS A 226 -4.27 -4.96 24.61
C LYS A 226 -2.86 -5.56 24.52
N GLY A 227 -1.92 -4.89 23.86
CA GLY A 227 -0.58 -5.43 23.60
C GLY A 227 -0.55 -6.59 22.60
N LEU A 228 -1.64 -6.80 21.85
CA LEU A 228 -1.77 -7.82 20.82
C LEU A 228 -1.49 -7.24 19.43
N ARG A 229 -1.39 -8.12 18.44
CA ARG A 229 -1.20 -7.76 17.03
C ARG A 229 -2.10 -8.61 16.15
N ASN A 230 -2.59 -8.02 15.06
CA ASN A 230 -3.18 -8.79 13.99
C ASN A 230 -2.05 -9.58 13.31
N TYR A 231 -2.02 -10.88 13.56
CA TYR A 231 -1.02 -11.79 13.00
C TYR A 231 -1.40 -12.21 11.59
N TRP A 232 -2.63 -12.71 11.39
CA TRP A 232 -3.09 -13.27 10.12
C TRP A 232 -3.24 -12.28 8.98
N GLY A 233 -3.56 -11.02 9.25
CA GLY A 233 -3.61 -9.96 8.23
C GLY A 233 -4.94 -9.76 7.51
N TYR A 234 -6.03 -10.38 7.98
CA TYR A 234 -7.40 -10.16 7.46
C TYR A 234 -7.99 -8.78 7.84
N SER A 235 -7.27 -7.69 7.53
CA SER A 235 -7.68 -6.29 7.73
C SER A 235 -6.96 -5.39 6.71
N THR A 236 -7.18 -5.65 5.41
CA THR A 236 -6.44 -5.03 4.31
C THR A 236 -6.61 -3.51 4.30
N LEU A 237 -5.48 -2.80 4.19
CA LEU A 237 -5.39 -1.35 4.01
C LEU A 237 -5.17 -0.97 2.55
N ALA A 238 -4.38 -1.75 1.80
CA ALA A 238 -4.14 -1.52 0.37
C ALA A 238 -4.01 -2.84 -0.40
N PHE A 239 -4.82 -2.98 -1.45
CA PHE A 239 -4.92 -4.21 -2.23
C PHE A 239 -3.75 -4.45 -3.19
N PHE A 240 -2.98 -3.41 -3.51
CA PHE A 240 -1.90 -3.50 -4.50
C PHE A 240 -0.50 -3.43 -3.89
N ALA A 241 -0.39 -3.21 -2.58
CA ALA A 241 0.88 -3.16 -1.87
C ALA A 241 1.04 -4.42 -0.99
N PRO A 242 2.21 -5.09 -1.03
CA PRO A 242 2.49 -6.14 -0.07
C PRO A 242 2.68 -5.58 1.34
N GLU A 243 2.44 -6.40 2.35
CA GLU A 243 2.65 -6.07 3.75
C GLU A 243 4.13 -5.72 4.02
N PRO A 244 4.44 -4.47 4.39
CA PRO A 244 5.82 -4.02 4.57
C PRO A 244 6.60 -4.85 5.60
N ARG A 245 5.93 -5.40 6.62
CA ARG A 245 6.59 -6.23 7.65
C ARG A 245 7.03 -7.61 7.17
N TYR A 246 6.62 -8.01 5.96
CA TYR A 246 7.08 -9.24 5.31
C TYR A 246 8.18 -8.97 4.26
N LEU A 247 8.65 -7.72 4.12
CA LEU A 247 9.80 -7.35 3.30
C LEU A 247 11.02 -7.18 4.22
N SER A 248 12.06 -8.01 4.07
CA SER A 248 13.30 -7.88 4.84
C SER A 248 14.09 -6.61 4.49
N THR A 249 14.05 -6.18 3.23
CA THR A 249 14.75 -4.97 2.75
C THR A 249 13.83 -3.75 2.62
N GLY A 250 12.52 -3.96 2.66
CA GLY A 250 11.51 -2.95 2.36
C GLY A 250 11.31 -2.68 0.86
N GLU A 251 12.00 -3.43 -0.01
CA GLU A 251 11.88 -3.29 -1.45
C GLU A 251 10.71 -4.11 -2.00
N LEU A 252 9.90 -3.49 -2.86
CA LEU A 252 8.73 -4.13 -3.50
C LEU A 252 9.11 -5.40 -4.29
N ASN A 253 10.33 -5.44 -4.82
CA ASN A 253 10.79 -6.55 -5.67
C ASN A 253 11.04 -7.85 -4.88
N GLU A 254 11.16 -7.81 -3.55
CA GLU A 254 11.40 -9.01 -2.73
C GLU A 254 10.31 -10.06 -2.93
N MET A 255 9.03 -9.66 -2.94
CA MET A 255 7.91 -10.56 -3.21
C MET A 255 7.99 -11.15 -4.62
N ARG A 256 8.35 -10.35 -5.63
CA ARG A 256 8.47 -10.81 -7.03
C ARG A 256 9.62 -11.81 -7.19
N VAL A 257 10.74 -11.57 -6.52
CA VAL A 257 11.87 -12.50 -6.47
C VAL A 257 11.46 -13.82 -5.81
N ALA A 258 10.70 -13.76 -4.71
CA ALA A 258 10.19 -14.96 -4.06
C ALA A 258 9.29 -15.80 -4.98
N VAL A 259 8.33 -15.16 -5.65
CA VAL A 259 7.47 -15.82 -6.64
C VAL A 259 8.30 -16.48 -7.75
N ARG A 260 9.25 -15.75 -8.34
CA ARG A 260 10.13 -16.29 -9.39
C ARG A 260 10.95 -17.49 -8.92
N ARG A 261 11.47 -17.47 -7.68
CA ARG A 261 12.24 -18.60 -7.14
C ARG A 261 11.36 -19.81 -6.84
N LEU A 262 10.10 -19.61 -6.45
CA LEU A 262 9.14 -20.69 -6.24
C LEU A 262 8.65 -21.32 -7.56
N HIS A 263 8.70 -20.57 -8.68
CA HIS A 263 8.37 -21.10 -10.00
C HIS A 263 9.49 -21.94 -10.64
N ALA A 264 10.75 -21.70 -10.25
CA ALA A 264 11.95 -22.30 -10.83
C ALA A 264 12.16 -23.76 -10.37
#